data_AF-A0A960MU92-F1
#
_entry.id   AF-A0A960MU92-F1
#
_cell.length_a   1.000
_cell.length_b   1.000
_cell.length_c   1.000
_cell.angle_alpha   90.00
_cell.angle_beta   90.00
_cell.angle_gamma   90.00
#
_symmetry.space_group_name_H-M   'P 1'
#
loop_
_entity.id
_entity.type
_entity.pdbx_description
1 polymer ?
#
loop_
_entity_poly.entity_id
_entity_poly.type
_entity_poly.pdbx_seq_one_letter_code
_entity_poly.pdbx_strand_id
1 'polypeptide(L)'
;MSFRHQPPHSPTIVNRVTQLIDEAVALAQANQMAAAEAILDDLAAFTRDSGRQADVFRLIGSIRLLDGRTKGGIEALTRAVELNPDDADARSNLCEGLRRNGQVAAAVEQG
;
A
#
# COMPACT_ATOMS: atom_id res chain seq x y z
N MET A 1 -40.31 16.51 -14.90
CA MET A 1 -39.47 15.55 -15.64
C MET A 1 -38.27 16.29 -16.21
N SER A 2 -37.08 16.08 -15.65
CA SER A 2 -35.82 16.47 -16.29
C SER A 2 -34.78 15.42 -15.95
N PHE A 3 -34.61 14.48 -16.86
CA PHE A 3 -33.52 13.51 -16.84
C PHE A 3 -32.22 14.27 -17.10
N ARG A 4 -31.41 14.49 -16.06
CA ARG A 4 -29.97 14.64 -16.28
C ARG A 4 -29.41 13.23 -16.43
N HIS A 5 -29.20 12.84 -17.68
CA HIS A 5 -28.29 11.76 -18.01
C HIS A 5 -26.92 12.12 -17.44
N GLN A 6 -26.57 11.54 -16.28
CA GLN A 6 -25.16 11.31 -15.97
C GLN A 6 -24.69 10.29 -17.02
N PRO A 7 -23.66 10.57 -17.82
CA PRO A 7 -23.09 9.54 -18.66
C PRO A 7 -22.60 8.40 -17.76
N PRO A 8 -22.70 7.13 -18.18
CA PRO A 8 -22.01 6.06 -17.48
C PRO A 8 -20.52 6.32 -17.68
N HIS A 9 -19.88 6.94 -16.69
CA HIS A 9 -18.45 6.82 -16.55
C HIS A 9 -18.21 5.36 -16.19
N SER A 10 -18.07 4.49 -17.18
CA SER A 10 -17.27 3.28 -16.99
C SER A 10 -15.91 3.79 -16.58
N PRO A 11 -15.51 3.71 -15.30
CA PRO A 11 -14.22 4.25 -14.89
C PRO A 11 -13.20 3.55 -15.77
N THR A 12 -12.41 4.32 -16.52
CA THR A 12 -11.24 3.75 -17.18
C THR A 12 -10.41 3.04 -16.11
N ILE A 13 -9.73 1.95 -16.46
CA ILE A 13 -8.97 1.16 -15.48
C ILE A 13 -8.09 2.07 -14.61
N VAL A 14 -7.48 3.11 -15.20
CA VAL A 14 -6.69 4.13 -14.48
C VAL A 14 -7.50 4.85 -13.39
N ASN A 15 -8.72 5.29 -13.70
CA ASN A 15 -9.60 5.97 -12.75
C ASN A 15 -10.04 5.03 -11.61
N ARG A 16 -10.22 3.74 -11.93
CA ARG A 16 -10.55 2.72 -10.93
C ARG A 16 -9.38 2.44 -9.98
N VAL A 17 -8.14 2.37 -10.48
CA VAL A 17 -6.93 2.21 -9.65
C VAL A 17 -6.81 3.36 -8.64
N THR A 18 -6.90 4.60 -9.10
CA THR A 18 -6.80 5.77 -8.22
C THR A 18 -7.90 5.79 -7.17
N GLN A 19 -9.15 5.49 -7.55
CA GLN A 19 -10.27 5.44 -6.61
C GLN A 19 -10.07 4.39 -5.50
N LEU A 20 -9.56 3.21 -5.85
CA LEU A 20 -9.30 2.13 -4.88
C LEU A 20 -8.17 2.50 -3.92
N ILE A 21 -7.16 3.24 -4.40
CA ILE A 21 -6.09 3.76 -3.53
C ILE A 21 -6.64 4.79 -2.53
N ASP A 22 -7.46 5.74 -2.99
CA ASP A 22 -8.11 6.72 -2.10
C ASP A 22 -8.99 6.03 -1.05
N GLU A 23 -9.75 5.01 -1.46
CA GLU A 23 -10.58 4.21 -0.55
C GLU A 23 -9.73 3.47 0.49
N ALA A 24 -8.65 2.81 0.07
CA ALA A 24 -7.72 2.13 0.98
C ALA A 24 -7.08 3.12 1.98
N VAL A 25 -6.69 4.30 1.51
CA VAL A 25 -6.13 5.36 2.37
C VAL A 25 -7.17 5.89 3.37
N ALA A 26 -8.42 6.05 2.97
CA ALA A 26 -9.50 6.44 3.88
C ALA A 26 -9.78 5.35 4.93
N LEU A 27 -9.78 4.08 4.54
CA LEU A 27 -9.93 2.94 5.46
C LEU A 27 -8.78 2.86 6.46
N ALA A 28 -7.54 3.08 6.01
CA ALA A 28 -6.38 3.13 6.90
C ALA A 28 -6.50 4.25 7.94
N GLN A 29 -6.96 5.44 7.52
CA GLN A 29 -7.23 6.56 8.43
C GLN A 29 -8.37 6.26 9.43
N ALA A 30 -9.36 5.46 9.02
CA ALA A 30 -10.43 4.97 9.88
C ALA A 30 -10.00 3.80 10.80
N ASN A 31 -8.69 3.51 10.88
CA ASN A 31 -8.13 2.38 11.62
C ASN A 31 -8.62 1.00 11.11
N GLN A 32 -9.12 0.93 9.88
CA GLN A 32 -9.58 -0.29 9.21
C GLN A 32 -8.46 -0.87 8.35
N MET A 33 -7.30 -1.15 8.97
CA MET A 33 -6.06 -1.55 8.28
C MET A 33 -6.25 -2.81 7.43
N ALA A 34 -7.01 -3.79 7.92
CA ALA A 34 -7.29 -5.03 7.19
C ALA A 34 -8.12 -4.81 5.91
N ALA A 35 -9.09 -3.88 5.95
CA ALA A 35 -9.92 -3.56 4.80
C ALA A 35 -9.11 -2.76 3.74
N ALA A 36 -8.30 -1.82 4.21
CA ALA A 36 -7.39 -1.06 3.34
C ALA A 36 -6.43 -1.98 2.57
N GLU A 37 -5.82 -2.91 3.30
CA GLU A 37 -4.87 -3.87 2.73
C GLU A 37 -5.54 -4.83 1.74
N ALA A 38 -6.73 -5.33 2.04
CA ALA A 38 -7.45 -6.22 1.13
C ALA A 38 -7.71 -5.56 -0.24
N ILE A 39 -8.06 -4.27 -0.25
CA ILE A 39 -8.22 -3.50 -1.49
C ILE A 39 -6.89 -3.40 -2.26
N LEU A 40 -5.80 -3.14 -1.55
CA LEU A 40 -4.49 -2.98 -2.17
C LEU A 40 -3.91 -4.32 -2.67
N ASP A 41 -4.12 -5.43 -1.97
CA ASP A 41 -3.72 -6.77 -2.41
C ASP A 41 -4.45 -7.17 -3.69
N ASP A 42 -5.77 -6.92 -3.75
CA ASP A 42 -6.58 -7.13 -4.96
C ASP A 42 -6.04 -6.26 -6.11
N LEU A 43 -5.78 -4.97 -5.84
CA LEU A 43 -5.23 -4.04 -6.80
C LEU A 43 -3.86 -4.47 -7.34
N ALA A 44 -2.98 -4.99 -6.48
CA ALA A 44 -1.67 -5.51 -6.88
C ALA A 44 -1.80 -6.72 -7.82
N ALA A 45 -2.77 -7.60 -7.58
CA ALA A 45 -3.04 -8.78 -8.40
C ALA A 45 -3.60 -8.42 -9.80
N PHE A 46 -4.42 -7.38 -9.89
CA PHE A 46 -4.97 -6.91 -11.18
C PHE A 46 -4.04 -5.97 -11.95
N THR A 47 -3.08 -5.35 -11.27
CA THR A 47 -2.13 -4.42 -11.89
C THR A 47 -0.96 -5.18 -12.51
N ARG A 48 -0.86 -5.12 -13.85
CA ARG A 48 0.23 -5.77 -14.61
C ARG A 48 1.43 -4.87 -14.86
N ASP A 49 1.29 -3.58 -14.66
CA ASP A 49 2.35 -2.60 -14.87
C ASP A 49 3.27 -2.58 -13.64
N SER A 50 4.56 -2.87 -13.83
CA SER A 50 5.52 -2.99 -12.71
C SER A 50 5.65 -1.71 -11.90
N GLY A 51 5.57 -0.53 -12.54
CA GLY A 51 5.66 0.75 -11.85
C GLY A 51 4.46 0.97 -10.94
N ARG A 52 3.24 0.78 -11.46
CA ARG A 52 2.02 0.88 -10.64
C ARG A 52 1.94 -0.20 -9.57
N GLN A 53 2.42 -1.41 -9.87
CA GLN A 53 2.45 -2.49 -8.89
C GLN A 53 3.42 -2.14 -7.74
N ALA A 54 4.56 -1.49 -8.04
CA ALA A 54 5.47 -0.96 -7.02
C ALA A 54 4.79 0.06 -6.10
N ASP A 55 4.02 1.01 -6.67
CA ASP A 55 3.26 1.99 -5.90
C ASP A 55 2.28 1.34 -4.92
N VAL A 56 1.58 0.30 -5.37
CA VAL A 56 0.63 -0.45 -4.53
C VAL A 56 1.34 -1.19 -3.40
N PHE A 57 2.44 -1.89 -3.70
CA PHE A 57 3.24 -2.57 -2.67
C PHE A 57 3.85 -1.59 -1.68
N ARG A 58 4.24 -0.39 -2.12
CA ARG A 58 4.70 0.68 -1.24
C ARG A 58 3.62 1.10 -0.25
N LEU A 59 2.38 1.25 -0.69
CA LEU A 59 1.24 1.57 0.17
C LEU A 59 0.91 0.46 1.17
N ILE A 60 0.87 -0.80 0.72
CA ILE A 60 0.69 -1.98 1.59
C ILE A 60 1.76 -1.98 2.68
N GLY A 61 3.01 -1.77 2.28
CA GLY A 61 4.15 -1.67 3.16
C GLY A 61 3.99 -0.60 4.23
N SER A 62 3.65 0.62 3.81
CA SER A 62 3.43 1.75 4.72
C SER A 62 2.32 1.47 5.73
N ILE A 63 1.16 0.95 5.28
CA ILE A 63 0.03 0.62 6.15
C ILE A 63 0.41 -0.46 7.18
N ARG A 64 1.11 -1.51 6.76
CA ARG A 64 1.58 -2.56 7.67
C ARG A 64 2.57 -2.03 8.71
N LEU A 65 3.47 -1.13 8.32
CA LEU A 65 4.39 -0.47 9.26
C LEU A 65 3.63 0.39 10.29
N LEU A 66 2.58 1.10 9.86
CA LEU A 66 1.72 1.90 10.74
C LEU A 66 0.94 1.02 11.72
N ASP A 67 0.49 -0.15 11.27
CA ASP A 67 -0.23 -1.14 12.08
C ASP A 67 0.70 -2.00 12.98
N GLY A 68 1.99 -1.66 13.04
CA GLY A 68 3.00 -2.39 13.84
C GLY A 68 3.44 -3.74 13.26
N ARG A 69 2.86 -4.18 12.14
CA ARG A 69 3.20 -5.40 11.40
C ARG A 69 4.50 -5.22 10.60
N THR A 70 5.57 -4.97 11.34
CA THR A 70 6.87 -4.51 10.81
C THR A 70 7.46 -5.48 9.78
N LYS A 71 7.44 -6.79 10.05
CA LYS A 71 7.96 -7.81 9.13
C LYS A 71 7.22 -7.82 7.79
N GLY A 72 5.88 -7.86 7.83
CA GLY A 72 5.06 -7.84 6.62
C GLY A 72 5.16 -6.52 5.85
N GLY A 73 5.43 -5.40 6.55
CA GLY A 73 5.71 -4.12 5.93
C GLY A 73 7.04 -4.12 5.17
N ILE A 74 8.11 -4.65 5.77
CA ILE A 74 9.42 -4.83 5.12
C ILE A 74 9.28 -5.69 3.86
N GLU A 75 8.56 -6.81 3.92
CA GLU A 75 8.35 -7.70 2.77
C GLU A 75 7.69 -6.97 1.60
N ALA A 76 6.60 -6.23 1.85
CA ALA A 76 5.90 -5.47 0.82
C ALA A 76 6.78 -4.34 0.24
N LEU A 77 7.52 -3.62 1.09
CA LEU A 77 8.43 -2.57 0.64
C LEU A 77 9.62 -3.11 -0.14
N THR A 78 10.10 -4.30 0.21
CA THR A 78 11.13 -4.99 -0.57
C THR A 78 10.63 -5.28 -1.98
N ARG A 79 9.40 -5.79 -2.13
CA ARG A 79 8.78 -5.97 -3.45
C ARG A 79 8.63 -4.66 -4.22
N ALA A 80 8.23 -3.58 -3.55
CA ALA A 80 8.14 -2.27 -4.19
C ALA A 80 9.49 -1.80 -4.76
N VAL A 81 10.58 -1.94 -3.99
CA VAL A 81 11.94 -1.60 -4.43
C VAL A 81 12.48 -2.54 -5.52
N GLU A 82 12.13 -3.83 -5.48
CA GLU A 82 12.46 -4.78 -6.54
C GLU A 82 11.81 -4.41 -7.88
N LEU A 83 10.56 -3.94 -7.84
CA LEU A 83 9.79 -3.53 -9.01
C LEU A 83 10.18 -2.13 -9.52
N ASN A 84 10.51 -1.22 -8.60
CA ASN A 84 10.98 0.13 -8.91
C ASN A 84 12.12 0.55 -7.97
N PRO A 85 13.38 0.30 -8.35
CA PRO A 85 14.56 0.66 -7.55
C PRO A 85 14.76 2.18 -7.34
N ASP A 86 14.13 2.99 -8.17
CA ASP A 86 14.19 4.46 -8.14
C ASP A 86 13.09 5.08 -7.25
N ASP A 87 12.18 4.27 -6.69
CA ASP A 87 11.17 4.73 -5.75
C ASP A 87 11.82 5.10 -4.40
N ALA A 88 12.11 6.40 -4.25
CA ALA A 88 12.71 6.96 -3.04
C ALA A 88 11.81 6.81 -1.81
N ASP A 89 10.49 6.83 -1.96
CA ASP A 89 9.54 6.66 -0.86
C ASP A 89 9.51 5.20 -0.39
N ALA A 90 9.52 4.23 -1.31
CA ALA A 90 9.61 2.81 -0.97
C ALA A 90 10.90 2.50 -0.21
N ARG A 91 12.03 3.06 -0.67
CA ARG A 91 13.33 2.90 0.01
C ARG A 91 13.36 3.54 1.39
N SER A 92 12.83 4.77 1.51
CA SER A 92 12.71 5.47 2.79
C SER A 92 11.88 4.68 3.79
N ASN A 93 10.72 4.18 3.36
CA ASN A 93 9.85 3.35 4.18
C ASN A 93 10.51 2.01 4.54
N LEU A 94 11.25 1.40 3.61
CA LEU A 94 11.96 0.13 3.87
C LEU A 94 13.02 0.33 4.96
N CYS A 95 13.80 1.40 4.87
CA CYS A 95 14.77 1.77 5.91
C CYS A 95 14.11 1.94 7.28
N GLU A 96 12.95 2.61 7.35
CA GLU A 96 12.21 2.77 8.60
C GLU A 96 11.68 1.42 9.13
N GLY A 97 11.18 0.56 8.25
CA GLY A 97 10.77 -0.80 8.61
C GLY A 97 11.92 -1.61 9.20
N LEU A 98 13.08 -1.61 8.54
CA LEU A 98 14.28 -2.31 9.01
C LEU A 98 14.76 -1.78 10.37
N ARG A 99 14.74 -0.45 10.56
CA ARG A 99 15.09 0.20 11.83
C ARG A 99 14.16 -0.27 12.96
N ARG A 100 12.84 -0.26 12.74
CA ARG A 100 11.85 -0.76 13.71
C ARG A 100 12.07 -2.24 14.04
N ASN A 101 12.34 -3.07 13.04
CA ASN A 101 12.56 -4.50 13.24
C ASN A 101 13.81 -4.77 14.10
N GLY A 102 14.89 -4.03 13.88
CA GLY A 102 16.09 -4.10 14.72
C GLY A 102 15.85 -3.64 16.16
N GLN A 103 15.05 -2.59 16.37
CA GLN A 103 14.67 -2.14 17.71
C GLN A 103 13.81 -3.18 18.45
N VAL A 104 12.87 -3.82 17.76
CA VAL A 104 12.05 -4.89 18.34
C VAL A 104 12.89 -6.12 18.67
N ALA A 105 13.79 -6.54 17.78
CA ALA A 105 14.68 -7.67 18.04
C ALA A 105 15.57 -7.42 19.26
N ALA A 106 16.19 -6.23 19.35
CA ALA A 106 16.99 -5.84 20.50
C ALA A 106 16.18 -5.77 21.81
N ALA A 107 14.90 -5.35 21.75
CA ALA A 107 14.02 -5.34 22.91
C ALA A 107 13.65 -6.74 23.41
N VAL A 108 13.52 -7.72 22.52
CA VAL A 108 13.21 -9.12 22.88
C VAL A 108 14.44 -9.85 23.44
N GLU A 109 15.65 -9.52 22.99
CA GLU A 109 16.88 -10.15 23.51
C GLU A 109 17.29 -9.67 24.93
N GLN A 110 16.73 -8.56 25.43
CA GLN A 110 17.06 -8.00 26.75
C GLN A 110 16.01 -8.27 27.84
N GLY A 111 15.01 -9.12 27.57
CA GLY A 111 14.00 -9.58 28.54
C GLY A 111 14.26 -11.00 29.04
#